data_AF-A0A932PVT7-F1
#
_entry.id   AF-A0A932PVT7-F1
#
_cell.length_a   1.000
_cell.length_b   1.000
_cell.length_c   1.000
_cell.angle_alpha   90.00
_cell.angle_beta   90.00
_cell.angle_gamma   90.00
#
_symmetry.space_group_name_H-M   'P 1'
#
loop_
_entity.id
_entity.type
_entity.pdbx_description
1 polymer ?
#
loop_
_entity_poly.entity_id
_entity_poly.type
_entity_poly.pdbx_seq_one_letter_code
_entity_poly.pdbx_strand_id
1 'polypeptide(L)'
;MSETAEFPLPADVTEEERETAKREIGRHTTVTEAKERVVRFEGELIGQTGPIWHFQYTRMYKLPKGYLVAAHDLREGIRVAFADDPAKLSASFDQEAVREFIDDELRFRKVLPDEHRAEQPVS
;
A
#
# COMPACT_ATOMS: atom_id res chain seq x y z
N MET A 1 -12.11 -0.86 -17.49
CA MET A 1 -12.10 0.48 -16.86
C MET A 1 -10.70 0.69 -16.30
N SER A 2 -10.06 1.84 -16.51
CA SER A 2 -8.85 2.19 -15.74
C SER A 2 -9.34 2.69 -14.38
N GLU A 3 -9.36 1.83 -13.37
CA GLU A 3 -9.69 2.26 -12.02
C GLU A 3 -8.66 3.31 -11.56
N THR A 4 -9.15 4.34 -10.86
CA THR A 4 -8.32 5.39 -10.30
C THR A 4 -8.26 5.20 -8.80
N ALA A 5 -7.06 4.89 -8.31
CA ALA A 5 -6.76 4.77 -6.89
C ALA A 5 -6.36 6.12 -6.30
N GLU A 6 -6.56 6.27 -5.00
CA GLU A 6 -6.19 7.46 -4.24
C GLU A 6 -5.25 7.11 -3.07
N PHE A 7 -4.13 7.82 -2.98
CA PHE A 7 -3.29 7.89 -1.80
C PHE A 7 -3.51 9.23 -1.11
N PRO A 8 -4.19 9.26 0.06
CA PRO A 8 -4.40 10.49 0.81
C PRO A 8 -3.05 10.93 1.39
N LEU A 9 -2.89 12.24 1.56
CA LEU A 9 -1.75 12.82 2.26
C LEU A 9 -2.24 13.40 3.59
N PRO A 10 -1.39 13.36 4.65
CA PRO A 10 -1.73 13.94 5.93
C PRO A 10 -1.98 15.46 5.82
N ALA A 11 -2.72 16.04 6.77
CA ALA A 11 -3.11 17.46 6.70
C ALA A 11 -1.91 18.41 6.84
N ASP A 12 -0.87 17.95 7.54
CA ASP A 12 0.41 18.59 7.79
C ASP A 12 1.52 18.12 6.84
N VAL A 13 1.16 17.45 5.73
CA VAL A 13 2.12 17.00 4.72
C VAL A 13 2.97 18.17 4.20
N THR A 14 4.27 17.97 4.19
CA THR A 14 5.20 18.93 3.59
C THR A 14 5.16 18.84 2.05
N GLU A 15 5.65 19.88 1.37
CA GLU A 15 5.77 19.83 -0.10
C GLU A 15 6.76 18.74 -0.55
N GLU A 16 7.82 18.50 0.24
CA GLU A 16 8.80 17.46 -0.02
C GLU A 16 8.19 16.05 0.06
N GLU A 17 7.34 15.80 1.05
CA GLU A 17 6.60 14.54 1.17
C GLU A 17 5.58 14.35 0.06
N ARG A 18 4.90 15.42 -0.36
CA ARG A 18 3.97 15.40 -1.50
C ARG A 18 4.70 15.01 -2.79
N GLU A 19 5.80 15.69 -3.09
CA GLU A 19 6.59 15.40 -4.29
C GLU A 19 7.26 14.02 -4.19
N THR A 20 7.61 13.55 -3.00
CA THR A 20 8.07 12.18 -2.78
C THR A 20 6.96 11.16 -3.07
N ALA A 21 5.75 11.34 -2.55
CA ALA A 21 4.62 10.46 -2.85
C ALA A 21 4.37 10.39 -4.36
N LYS A 22 4.25 11.53 -5.01
CA LYS A 22 4.02 11.65 -6.46
C LYS A 22 5.13 10.99 -7.27
N ARG A 23 6.40 11.26 -6.93
CA ARG A 23 7.56 10.71 -7.63
C ARG A 23 7.66 9.20 -7.45
N GLU A 24 7.57 8.70 -6.22
CA GLU A 24 7.74 7.27 -5.94
C GLU A 24 6.56 6.44 -6.45
N ILE A 25 5.32 6.91 -6.33
CA ILE A 25 4.16 6.23 -6.96
C ILE A 25 4.28 6.29 -8.49
N GLY A 26 4.67 7.44 -9.03
CA GLY A 26 4.84 7.66 -10.48
C GLY A 26 5.90 6.80 -11.14
N ARG A 27 6.84 6.20 -10.38
CA ARG A 27 7.80 5.21 -10.90
C ARG A 27 7.11 3.90 -11.31
N HIS A 28 5.95 3.59 -10.74
CA HIS A 28 5.30 2.29 -10.88
C HIS A 28 3.96 2.35 -11.64
N THR A 29 3.34 3.52 -11.73
CA THR A 29 2.06 3.72 -12.41
C THR A 29 1.88 5.16 -12.90
N THR A 30 0.86 5.40 -13.72
CA THR A 30 0.50 6.73 -14.22
C THR A 30 -0.20 7.53 -13.12
N VAL A 31 0.39 8.64 -12.70
CA VAL A 31 -0.27 9.63 -11.82
C VAL A 31 -1.22 10.47 -12.66
N THR A 32 -2.51 10.44 -12.33
CA THR A 32 -3.57 11.18 -13.03
C THR A 32 -3.82 12.54 -12.40
N GLU A 33 -3.55 12.70 -11.10
CA GLU A 33 -3.74 13.94 -10.37
C GLU A 33 -2.85 13.99 -9.12
N ALA A 34 -2.29 15.15 -8.79
CA ALA A 34 -1.59 15.38 -7.51
C ALA A 34 -2.04 16.72 -6.93
N LYS A 35 -2.90 16.68 -5.92
CA LYS A 35 -3.42 17.85 -5.19
C LYS A 35 -2.78 17.96 -3.81
N GLU A 36 -3.13 19.04 -3.10
CA GLU A 36 -2.65 19.33 -1.74
C GLU A 36 -2.82 18.18 -0.74
N ARG A 37 -3.79 17.28 -0.94
CA ARG A 37 -4.12 16.24 0.06
C ARG A 37 -4.30 14.84 -0.52
N VAL A 38 -4.01 14.65 -1.80
CA VAL A 38 -4.21 13.37 -2.47
C VAL A 38 -3.35 13.24 -3.72
N VAL A 39 -2.79 12.05 -3.91
CA VAL A 39 -2.21 11.61 -5.18
C VAL A 39 -3.14 10.56 -5.78
N ARG A 40 -3.63 10.80 -7.01
CA ARG A 40 -4.46 9.88 -7.78
C ARG A 40 -3.66 9.26 -8.90
N PHE A 41 -3.90 7.97 -9.13
CA PHE A 41 -3.14 7.21 -10.12
C PHE A 41 -3.93 6.00 -10.64
N GLU A 42 -3.47 5.43 -11.74
CA GLU A 42 -4.03 4.20 -12.31
C GLU A 42 -3.77 3.02 -11.37
N GLY A 43 -4.82 2.40 -10.84
CA GLY A 43 -4.72 1.30 -9.91
C GLY A 43 -6.02 1.04 -9.16
N GLU A 44 -6.00 -0.03 -8.38
CA GLU A 44 -7.11 -0.49 -7.54
C GLU A 44 -6.64 -0.54 -6.09
N LEU A 45 -7.39 0.05 -5.15
CA LEU A 45 -7.12 -0.11 -3.72
C LEU A 45 -7.55 -1.53 -3.30
N ILE A 46 -6.59 -2.33 -2.85
CA ILE A 46 -6.82 -3.74 -2.48
C ILE A 46 -6.72 -4.00 -0.98
N GLY A 47 -6.31 -3.01 -0.19
CA GLY A 47 -6.27 -3.10 1.26
C GLY A 47 -5.75 -1.84 1.92
N GLN A 48 -6.02 -1.70 3.22
CA GLN A 48 -5.45 -0.63 4.03
C GLN A 48 -5.31 -1.08 5.48
N THR A 49 -4.26 -0.61 6.16
CA THR A 49 -4.10 -0.84 7.60
C THR A 49 -4.29 0.47 8.36
N GLY A 50 -4.73 0.34 9.61
CA GLY A 50 -4.70 1.45 10.57
C GLY A 50 -3.27 1.76 11.05
N PRO A 51 -3.14 2.62 12.09
CA PRO A 51 -1.87 2.94 12.68
C PRO A 51 -1.18 1.69 13.24
N ILE A 52 0.09 1.53 12.89
CA ILE A 52 0.94 0.47 13.44
C ILE A 52 2.38 0.96 13.51
N TRP A 53 3.02 0.76 14.66
CA TRP A 53 4.38 1.21 14.90
C TRP A 53 4.51 2.74 14.68
N HIS A 54 5.40 3.21 13.80
CA HIS A 54 5.47 4.63 13.39
C HIS A 54 4.69 4.94 12.10
N PHE A 55 3.96 3.99 11.53
CA PHE A 55 3.08 4.26 10.39
C PHE A 55 1.72 4.74 10.87
N GLN A 56 1.30 5.90 10.40
CA GLN A 56 -0.04 6.42 10.66
C GLN A 56 -1.11 5.61 9.91
N TYR A 57 -0.79 5.17 8.70
CA TYR A 57 -1.59 4.25 7.90
C TYR A 57 -0.74 3.67 6.77
N THR A 58 -1.17 2.53 6.25
CA THR A 58 -0.65 1.96 4.99
C THR A 58 -1.82 1.69 4.04
N ARG A 59 -1.56 1.78 2.74
CA ARG A 59 -2.51 1.42 1.68
C ARG A 59 -1.83 0.55 0.65
N MET A 60 -2.48 -0.55 0.28
CA MET A 60 -2.01 -1.46 -0.75
C MET A 60 -2.86 -1.32 -2.00
N TYR A 61 -2.18 -1.36 -3.14
CA TYR A 61 -2.76 -1.15 -4.44
C TYR A 61 -2.34 -2.25 -5.40
N LYS A 62 -3.27 -2.68 -6.24
CA LYS A 62 -2.96 -3.44 -7.44
C LYS A 62 -2.79 -2.45 -8.59
N LEU A 63 -1.65 -2.58 -9.28
CA LEU A 63 -1.27 -1.76 -10.42
C LEU A 63 -1.22 -2.63 -11.68
N PRO A 64 -1.20 -2.04 -12.89
CA PRO A 64 -1.09 -2.82 -14.13
C PRO A 64 0.17 -3.72 -14.19
N LYS A 65 1.25 -3.35 -13.49
CA LYS A 65 2.56 -4.01 -13.55
C LYS A 65 2.92 -4.80 -12.29
N GLY A 66 2.06 -4.83 -11.27
CA GLY A 66 2.37 -5.44 -9.99
C GLY A 66 1.56 -4.80 -8.87
N TYR A 67 2.19 -4.65 -7.71
CA TYR A 67 1.53 -4.22 -6.48
C TYR A 67 2.37 -3.17 -5.79
N LEU A 68 1.68 -2.25 -5.11
CA LEU A 68 2.31 -1.13 -4.43
C LEU A 68 1.74 -0.98 -3.03
N VAL A 69 2.60 -0.66 -2.07
CA VAL A 69 2.20 -0.22 -0.74
C VAL A 69 2.74 1.18 -0.52
N ALA A 70 1.86 2.10 -0.15
CA ALA A 70 2.21 3.46 0.23
C ALA A 70 1.78 3.71 1.67
N ALA A 71 2.66 4.34 2.44
CA ALA A 71 2.45 4.55 3.87
C ALA A 71 2.94 5.94 4.28
N HIS A 72 2.31 6.49 5.31
CA HIS A 72 2.81 7.67 5.98
C HIS A 72 3.52 7.24 7.27
N ASP A 73 4.85 7.36 7.27
CA ASP A 73 5.74 7.13 8.39
C ASP A 73 5.98 8.43 9.15
N LEU A 74 5.67 8.45 10.44
CA LEU A 74 5.84 9.64 11.30
C LEU A 74 7.30 10.02 11.53
N ARG A 75 8.27 9.18 11.16
CA ARG A 75 9.72 9.44 11.29
C ARG A 75 10.38 9.78 9.96
N GLU A 76 9.96 9.10 8.89
CA GLU A 76 10.62 9.14 7.58
C GLU A 76 9.76 9.81 6.50
N GLY A 77 8.51 10.15 6.80
CA GLY A 77 7.55 10.72 5.86
C GLY A 77 6.90 9.67 4.96
N ILE A 78 6.71 9.97 3.68
CA ILE A 78 6.03 9.04 2.76
C ILE A 78 6.97 7.90 2.34
N ARG A 79 6.57 6.66 2.65
CA ARG A 79 7.24 5.43 2.22
C ARG A 79 6.43 4.74 1.15
N VAL A 80 7.08 4.34 0.06
CA VAL A 80 6.46 3.60 -1.04
C VAL A 80 7.32 2.37 -1.34
N ALA A 81 6.69 1.22 -1.47
CA ALA A 81 7.34 0.01 -1.93
C ALA A 81 6.51 -0.68 -3.00
N PHE A 82 7.19 -1.42 -3.88
CA PHE A 82 6.59 -2.10 -5.01
C PHE A 82 7.07 -3.56 -5.07
N ALA A 83 6.17 -4.45 -5.47
CA ALA A 83 6.47 -5.84 -5.72
C ALA A 83 5.74 -6.34 -6.98
N ASP A 84 6.32 -7.32 -7.67
CA ASP A 84 5.68 -8.04 -8.77
C ASP A 84 4.59 -9.02 -8.29
N ASP A 85 4.72 -9.47 -7.05
CA ASP A 85 3.88 -10.46 -6.38
C ASP A 85 3.35 -9.87 -5.06
N PRO A 86 2.02 -9.98 -4.77
CA PRO A 86 1.47 -9.42 -3.54
C PRO A 86 2.09 -10.05 -2.29
N ALA A 87 2.57 -11.29 -2.34
CA ALA A 87 3.20 -11.97 -1.21
C ALA A 87 4.58 -11.40 -0.83
N LYS A 88 5.15 -10.54 -1.69
CA LYS A 88 6.43 -9.87 -1.43
C LYS A 88 6.27 -8.40 -1.00
N LEU A 89 5.04 -7.88 -0.93
CA LEU A 89 4.79 -6.47 -0.57
C LEU A 89 5.33 -6.14 0.82
N SER A 90 5.01 -6.99 1.81
CA SER A 90 5.40 -6.81 3.20
C SER A 90 6.92 -6.86 3.43
N ALA A 91 7.65 -7.62 2.60
CA ALA A 91 9.10 -7.78 2.72
C ALA A 91 9.90 -6.47 2.64
N SER A 92 9.29 -5.40 2.12
CA SER A 92 9.91 -4.07 2.00
C SER A 92 9.93 -3.27 3.31
N PHE A 93 9.30 -3.76 4.38
CA PHE A 93 9.31 -3.15 5.71
C PHE A 93 10.22 -3.96 6.62
N ASP A 94 10.94 -3.34 7.55
CA ASP A 94 11.86 -4.10 8.44
C ASP A 94 11.14 -4.67 9.67
N GLN A 95 10.05 -4.03 10.10
CA GLN A 95 9.33 -4.40 11.30
C GLN A 95 8.33 -5.54 11.07
N GLU A 96 8.52 -6.63 11.81
CA GLU A 96 7.70 -7.84 11.71
C GLU A 96 6.21 -7.58 11.88
N ALA A 97 5.82 -6.80 12.89
CA ALA A 97 4.41 -6.45 13.11
C ALA A 97 3.78 -5.69 11.94
N VAL A 98 4.55 -4.84 11.25
CA VAL A 98 4.07 -4.12 10.05
C VAL A 98 3.90 -5.09 8.89
N ARG A 99 4.82 -6.06 8.74
CA ARG A 99 4.72 -7.10 7.72
C ARG A 99 3.46 -7.95 7.90
N GLU A 100 3.26 -8.45 9.12
CA GLU A 100 2.12 -9.28 9.49
C GLU A 100 0.78 -8.58 9.21
N PHE A 101 0.65 -7.31 9.59
CA PHE A 101 -0.57 -6.54 9.33
C PHE A 101 -0.87 -6.34 7.85
N ILE A 102 0.16 -6.13 7.03
CA ILE A 102 -0.01 -6.03 5.57
C ILE A 102 -0.48 -7.38 5.01
N ASP A 103 0.17 -8.46 5.40
CA ASP A 103 -0.16 -9.81 4.91
C ASP A 103 -1.56 -10.22 5.36
N ASP A 104 -1.94 -9.95 6.61
CA ASP A 104 -3.27 -10.26 7.15
C ASP A 104 -4.37 -9.44 6.49
N GLU A 105 -4.17 -8.15 6.23
CA GLU A 105 -5.14 -7.36 5.47
C GLU A 105 -5.26 -7.91 4.03
N LEU A 106 -4.15 -8.29 3.38
CA LEU A 106 -4.21 -8.90 2.05
C LEU A 106 -4.91 -10.27 2.05
N ARG A 107 -4.72 -11.11 3.07
CA ARG A 107 -5.45 -12.38 3.25
C ARG A 107 -6.94 -12.12 3.49
N PHE A 108 -7.28 -11.20 4.40
CA PHE A 108 -8.64 -10.79 4.68
C PHE A 108 -9.39 -10.32 3.42
N ARG A 109 -8.68 -9.59 2.54
CA ARG A 109 -9.16 -9.12 1.24
C ARG A 109 -9.13 -10.18 0.14
N LYS A 110 -8.67 -11.39 0.45
CA LYS A 110 -8.52 -12.54 -0.46
C LYS A 110 -7.59 -12.27 -1.64
N VAL A 111 -6.61 -11.39 -1.43
CA VAL A 111 -5.52 -11.12 -2.36
C VAL A 111 -4.42 -12.15 -2.19
N LEU A 112 -4.09 -12.49 -0.94
CA LEU A 112 -3.24 -13.63 -0.60
C LEU A 112 -4.10 -14.85 -0.26
N PRO A 113 -3.60 -16.07 -0.50
CA PRO A 113 -4.26 -17.28 -0.02
C PRO A 113 -4.24 -17.31 1.52
N ASP A 114 -5.35 -17.77 2.10
CA ASP A 114 -5.41 -18.07 3.53
C ASP A 114 -4.45 -19.23 3.86
N GLU A 115 -3.46 -18.99 4.70
CA GLU A 115 -2.58 -20.07 5.20
C GLU A 115 -3.35 -21.13 6.00
N HIS A 116 -4.53 -20.77 6.52
CA HIS A 116 -5.43 -21.67 7.27
C HIS A 116 -6.43 -22.46 6.41
N ARG A 117 -6.35 -22.37 5.07
CA ARG A 117 -7.24 -23.14 4.17
C ARG A 117 -6.61 -24.41 3.59
N ALA A 118 -5.43 -24.78 4.08
CA ALA A 118 -4.95 -26.15 3.96
C ALA A 118 -5.56 -26.95 5.12
N GLU A 119 -6.35 -27.97 4.77
CA GLU A 119 -6.89 -29.00 5.70
C GLU A 119 -8.11 -28.60 6.55
N GLN A 120 -9.29 -28.53 5.93
CA GLN A 120 -10.45 -29.14 6.57
C GLN A 120 -10.93 -30.29 5.68
N PRO A 121 -10.84 -31.56 6.12
CA PRO A 121 -11.50 -32.63 5.40
C PRO A 121 -13.00 -32.37 5.50
N VAL A 122 -13.65 -32.31 4.34
CA VAL A 122 -15.10 -32.32 4.23
C VAL A 122 -15.59 -33.59 4.92
N SER A 123 -16.33 -33.44 6.02
CA SER A 123 -17.03 -34.56 6.68
C SER A 123 -18.30 -34.93 5.93
#